data_AF-A0A968L2I6-F1
#
_entry.id   AF-A0A968L2I6-F1
#
_cell.length_a   1.000
_cell.length_b   1.000
_cell.length_c   1.000
_cell.angle_alpha   90.00
_cell.angle_beta   90.00
_cell.angle_gamma   90.00
#
_symmetry.space_group_name_H-M   'P 1'
#
loop_
_entity.id
_entity.type
_entity.pdbx_description
1 polymer ?
#
loop_
_entity_poly.entity_id
_entity_poly.type
_entity_poly.pdbx_seq_one_letter_code
_entity_poly.pdbx_strand_id
1 'polypeptide(L)'
;MKKNIWLLVIGFWLLVAGGRWPVVNAQTYDHSAGTSYPSFRIGVDPYLDFQPTADTGLVKIELNGYVKYLATKGWVLQHIATGSGIKHLNGLSDSTQTFAIDTSGTDFAITSASTIHTFKLPFATAVNHGKLRSTDWTKFNNKENALTFSYPLVRTVNAISLSYNSTNLKQTSNQLNTIQDIATTSSPTFSNVTATNDLTAGFVNSNLIPKLTDTYDLGSSTKLWRKGWLSEMEAILFAKETITLLGGWFYVTKDAGTLPADVNTSQTTIDFGKAMTTNDIFVFRQPLTVE
;
A
#
# COMPACT_ATOMS: atom_id res chain seq x y z
N MET A 1 -84.52 -20.24 60.74
CA MET A 1 -83.42 -21.14 61.16
C MET A 1 -82.20 -20.86 60.30
N LYS A 2 -81.10 -20.35 60.87
CA LYS A 2 -79.83 -20.22 60.13
C LYS A 2 -79.14 -21.59 60.15
N LYS A 3 -79.00 -22.23 58.98
CA LYS A 3 -78.25 -23.50 58.85
C LYS A 3 -76.75 -23.18 58.88
N ASN A 4 -76.04 -23.64 59.91
CA ASN A 4 -74.59 -23.54 59.96
C ASN A 4 -74.00 -24.57 59.01
N ILE A 5 -73.16 -24.13 58.06
CA ILE A 5 -72.40 -25.01 57.18
C ILE A 5 -71.04 -25.23 57.83
N TRP A 6 -70.66 -26.48 58.03
CA TRP A 6 -69.38 -26.88 58.60
C TRP A 6 -68.50 -27.45 57.50
N LEU A 7 -67.26 -26.98 57.42
CA LEU A 7 -66.26 -27.55 56.52
C LEU A 7 -65.15 -28.18 57.36
N LEU A 8 -64.88 -29.46 57.14
CA LEU A 8 -63.81 -30.19 57.80
C LEU A 8 -62.51 -29.98 57.03
N VAL A 9 -61.53 -29.33 57.65
CA VAL A 9 -60.17 -29.21 57.08
C VAL A 9 -59.19 -29.59 58.18
N ILE A 10 -58.52 -30.74 57.98
CA ILE A 10 -57.42 -31.29 58.80
C ILE A 10 -57.63 -31.21 60.32
N GLY A 11 -58.62 -31.95 60.82
CA GLY A 11 -58.70 -32.32 62.25
C GLY A 11 -59.33 -31.29 63.19
N PHE A 12 -59.75 -30.11 62.72
CA PHE A 12 -60.51 -29.16 63.53
C PHE A 12 -61.82 -28.76 62.84
N TRP A 13 -62.88 -28.60 63.63
CA TRP A 13 -64.17 -28.09 63.17
C TRP A 13 -64.13 -26.55 63.20
N LEU A 14 -64.19 -25.92 62.03
CA LEU A 14 -64.27 -24.46 61.93
C LEU A 14 -65.73 -24.03 61.85
N LEU A 15 -66.21 -23.29 62.86
CA LEU A 15 -67.56 -22.70 62.86
C LEU A 15 -67.56 -21.48 61.93
N VAL A 16 -68.14 -21.61 60.73
CA VAL A 16 -68.35 -20.47 59.83
C VAL A 16 -69.63 -19.74 60.26
N ALA A 17 -69.57 -19.04 61.39
CA ALA A 17 -70.64 -18.19 61.87
C ALA A 17 -70.49 -16.77 61.31
N GLY A 18 -71.21 -16.45 60.24
CA GLY A 18 -71.74 -15.12 59.91
C GLY A 18 -70.87 -13.84 59.92
N GLY A 19 -69.55 -13.91 60.14
CA GLY A 19 -68.67 -12.76 60.16
C GLY A 19 -67.20 -13.17 60.02
N ARG A 20 -66.54 -12.70 58.95
CA ARG A 20 -65.10 -12.77 58.57
C ARG A 20 -64.36 -14.10 58.77
N TRP A 21 -63.64 -14.57 57.74
CA TRP A 21 -62.76 -15.75 57.89
C TRP A 21 -61.62 -15.44 58.87
N PRO A 22 -61.13 -16.42 59.66
CA PRO A 22 -60.02 -16.19 60.58
C PRO A 22 -58.75 -15.79 59.82
N VAL A 23 -58.06 -14.78 60.35
CA VAL A 23 -56.76 -14.31 59.87
C VAL A 23 -55.71 -15.39 60.15
N VAL A 24 -55.11 -15.93 59.10
CA VAL A 24 -53.91 -16.77 59.22
C VAL A 24 -52.75 -15.97 58.60
N ASN A 25 -51.72 -15.70 59.40
CA ASN A 25 -50.48 -15.05 58.98
C ASN A 25 -50.62 -13.64 58.36
N ALA A 26 -51.35 -12.74 59.05
CA ALA A 26 -51.46 -11.31 58.74
C ALA A 26 -52.12 -10.91 57.39
N GLN A 27 -52.73 -11.84 56.66
CA GLN A 27 -53.60 -11.52 55.52
C GLN A 27 -55.08 -11.51 55.93
N THR A 28 -55.79 -10.43 55.60
CA THR A 28 -57.20 -10.23 55.92
C THR A 28 -58.08 -10.91 54.87
N TYR A 29 -58.81 -11.96 55.25
CA TYR A 29 -59.75 -12.67 54.37
C TYR A 29 -61.18 -12.23 54.69
N ASP A 30 -61.71 -11.29 53.89
CA ASP A 30 -63.03 -10.71 54.13
C ASP A 30 -64.14 -11.41 53.32
N HIS A 31 -65.27 -11.72 53.96
CA HIS A 31 -66.52 -11.95 53.24
C HIS A 31 -67.38 -10.69 53.38
N SER A 32 -67.98 -10.21 52.29
CA SER A 32 -68.94 -9.11 52.37
C SER A 32 -70.19 -9.57 53.13
N ALA A 33 -70.38 -9.08 54.34
CA ALA A 33 -71.58 -9.37 55.12
C ALA A 33 -72.83 -8.79 54.43
N GLY A 34 -73.78 -9.64 54.05
CA GLY A 34 -75.15 -9.21 53.67
C GLY A 34 -75.56 -9.32 52.20
N THR A 35 -74.77 -9.91 51.30
CA THR A 35 -75.19 -10.20 49.92
C THR A 35 -75.32 -11.71 49.71
N SER A 36 -76.24 -12.14 48.82
CA SER A 36 -76.54 -13.57 48.58
C SER A 36 -75.39 -14.39 47.97
N TYR A 37 -74.21 -13.81 47.75
CA TYR A 37 -73.07 -14.43 47.06
C TYR A 37 -71.76 -14.10 47.80
N PRO A 38 -71.23 -15.01 48.65
CA PRO A 38 -70.02 -14.73 49.43
C PRO A 38 -68.81 -14.65 48.51
N SER A 39 -68.05 -13.55 48.63
CA SER A 39 -66.77 -13.38 47.95
C SER A 39 -65.60 -13.86 48.81
N PHE A 40 -64.49 -14.23 48.17
CA PHE A 40 -63.23 -14.58 48.83
C PHE A 40 -62.07 -13.80 48.19
N ARG A 41 -61.24 -13.14 49.00
CA ARG A 41 -60.10 -12.33 48.54
C ARG A 41 -58.78 -12.93 48.99
N ILE A 42 -57.78 -12.97 48.11
CA ILE A 42 -56.40 -13.35 48.48
C ILE A 42 -55.48 -12.16 48.20
N GLY A 43 -54.73 -11.71 49.21
CA GLY A 43 -53.71 -10.66 49.09
C GLY A 43 -54.12 -9.28 49.64
N VAL A 44 -53.17 -8.35 49.59
CA VAL A 44 -53.38 -6.90 49.80
C VAL A 44 -53.20 -6.19 48.46
N ASP A 45 -53.81 -5.01 48.29
CA ASP A 45 -53.88 -4.33 46.98
C ASP A 45 -52.54 -4.31 46.19
N PRO A 46 -52.53 -4.77 44.92
CA PRO A 46 -53.65 -5.37 44.18
C PRO A 46 -53.96 -6.80 44.66
N TYR A 47 -55.21 -7.05 45.07
CA TYR A 47 -55.67 -8.35 45.55
C TYR A 47 -56.40 -9.15 44.46
N LEU A 48 -56.50 -10.47 44.65
CA LEU A 48 -57.30 -11.36 43.80
C LEU A 48 -58.67 -11.61 44.45
N ASP A 49 -59.76 -11.07 43.88
CA ASP A 49 -61.13 -11.26 44.38
C ASP A 49 -61.85 -12.39 43.63
N PHE A 50 -62.48 -13.32 44.34
CA PHE A 50 -63.36 -14.34 43.80
C PHE A 50 -64.79 -13.99 44.19
N GLN A 51 -65.57 -13.46 43.23
CA GLN A 51 -66.98 -13.09 43.45
C GLN A 51 -67.90 -13.94 42.56
N PRO A 52 -68.87 -14.69 43.10
CA PRO A 52 -69.94 -15.27 42.29
C PRO A 52 -70.86 -14.13 41.82
N THR A 53 -71.03 -13.95 40.51
CA THR A 53 -72.10 -13.10 39.97
C THR A 53 -73.36 -13.91 39.79
N ALA A 54 -74.51 -13.26 39.96
CA ALA A 54 -75.79 -13.88 40.25
C ALA A 54 -76.28 -14.97 39.28
N ASP A 55 -75.69 -15.15 38.08
CA ASP A 55 -76.22 -16.14 37.12
C ASP A 55 -75.26 -16.73 36.05
N THR A 56 -73.93 -16.75 36.22
CA THR A 56 -73.09 -17.35 35.13
C THR A 56 -71.91 -18.24 35.54
N GLY A 57 -71.69 -18.53 36.83
CA GLY A 57 -70.60 -19.43 37.24
C GLY A 57 -69.22 -18.94 36.76
N LEU A 58 -69.04 -17.62 36.69
CA LEU A 58 -67.80 -16.99 36.26
C LEU A 58 -66.97 -16.57 37.49
N VAL A 59 -65.66 -16.86 37.49
CA VAL A 59 -64.71 -16.26 38.45
C VAL A 59 -64.27 -14.90 37.91
N LYS A 60 -64.53 -13.82 38.65
CA LYS A 60 -63.97 -12.49 38.38
C LYS A 60 -62.49 -12.48 38.80
N ILE A 61 -61.60 -11.86 38.04
CA ILE A 61 -60.21 -11.56 38.40
C ILE A 61 -59.99 -10.08 38.12
N GLU A 62 -59.51 -9.33 39.11
CA GLU A 62 -59.25 -7.89 39.01
C GLU A 62 -57.82 -7.59 39.42
N LEU A 63 -57.04 -6.95 38.53
CA LEU A 63 -55.65 -6.57 38.74
C LEU A 63 -55.42 -5.19 38.12
N ASN A 64 -55.02 -4.21 38.94
CA ASN A 64 -54.69 -2.84 38.52
C ASN A 64 -55.74 -2.19 37.58
N GLY A 65 -57.03 -2.34 37.90
CA GLY A 65 -58.13 -1.71 37.17
C GLY A 65 -58.65 -2.48 35.94
N TYR A 66 -58.11 -3.67 35.64
CA TYR A 66 -58.65 -4.55 34.60
C TYR A 66 -59.42 -5.72 35.20
N VAL A 67 -60.67 -5.91 34.75
CA VAL A 67 -61.58 -6.97 35.20
C VAL A 67 -61.79 -7.99 34.09
N LYS A 68 -61.61 -9.29 34.38
CA LYS A 68 -61.97 -10.40 33.46
C LYS A 68 -62.78 -11.47 34.20
N TYR A 69 -63.74 -12.09 33.50
CA TYR A 69 -64.63 -13.12 34.04
C TYR A 69 -64.34 -14.47 33.35
N LEU A 70 -64.07 -15.54 34.12
CA LEU A 70 -63.69 -16.88 33.64
C LEU A 70 -64.80 -17.91 33.86
N ALA A 71 -65.31 -18.55 32.81
CA ALA A 71 -66.35 -19.57 32.95
C ALA A 71 -65.82 -20.89 33.50
N THR A 72 -66.51 -21.43 34.51
CA THR A 72 -66.12 -22.63 35.28
C THR A 72 -66.28 -23.97 34.54
N LYS A 73 -66.52 -23.98 33.22
CA LYS A 73 -66.40 -25.20 32.40
C LYS A 73 -65.47 -25.00 31.21
N GLY A 74 -64.34 -25.72 31.24
CA GLY A 74 -63.55 -26.04 30.05
C GLY A 74 -62.41 -25.08 29.68
N TRP A 75 -62.11 -24.07 30.49
CA TRP A 75 -60.99 -23.15 30.19
C TRP A 75 -59.78 -23.44 31.08
N VAL A 76 -58.69 -23.91 30.47
CA VAL A 76 -57.33 -23.68 30.98
C VAL A 76 -57.10 -22.16 30.90
N LEU A 77 -56.37 -21.58 31.86
CA LEU A 77 -55.86 -20.21 31.76
C LEU A 77 -54.88 -20.12 30.57
N GLN A 78 -55.40 -20.08 29.36
CA GLN A 78 -54.62 -19.84 28.17
C GLN A 78 -54.53 -18.32 28.02
N HIS A 79 -53.48 -17.76 28.64
CA HIS A 79 -53.10 -16.34 28.62
C HIS A 79 -54.13 -15.35 29.22
N ILE A 80 -53.90 -14.91 30.46
CA ILE A 80 -54.09 -13.48 30.75
C ILE A 80 -52.86 -12.82 30.11
N ALA A 81 -52.99 -12.34 28.88
CA ALA A 81 -51.95 -11.51 28.31
C ALA A 81 -51.93 -10.18 29.08
N THR A 82 -51.26 -10.14 30.23
CA THR A 82 -50.84 -8.90 30.91
C THR A 82 -49.58 -8.31 30.27
N GLY A 83 -49.33 -8.63 29.00
CA GLY A 83 -48.35 -7.88 28.24
C GLY A 83 -48.88 -6.46 28.15
N SER A 84 -48.21 -5.52 28.81
CA SER A 84 -48.20 -4.14 28.31
C SER A 84 -47.52 -4.21 26.95
N GLY A 85 -48.26 -4.63 25.93
CA GLY A 85 -47.82 -4.60 24.55
C GLY A 85 -47.45 -3.17 24.18
N ILE A 86 -46.86 -2.97 23.01
CA ILE A 86 -46.54 -1.64 22.50
C ILE A 86 -47.83 -0.81 22.50
N LYS A 87 -47.95 0.14 23.44
CA LYS A 87 -49.13 1.02 23.58
C LYS A 87 -49.07 2.18 22.61
N HIS A 88 -47.84 2.61 22.29
CA HIS A 88 -47.55 3.58 21.27
C HIS A 88 -46.27 3.19 20.53
N LEU A 89 -46.25 3.31 19.22
CA LEU A 89 -45.01 3.32 18.43
C LEU A 89 -44.83 4.73 17.89
N ASN A 90 -43.72 5.38 18.25
CA ASN A 90 -43.42 6.77 17.87
C ASN A 90 -44.62 7.75 17.99
N GLY A 91 -45.39 7.64 19.07
CA GLY A 91 -46.56 8.49 19.35
C GLY A 91 -47.92 7.99 18.81
N LEU A 92 -47.96 6.93 17.99
CA LEU A 92 -49.20 6.40 17.41
C LEU A 92 -49.75 5.24 18.25
N SER A 93 -51.03 5.28 18.62
CA SER A 93 -51.70 4.30 19.50
C SER A 93 -52.58 3.26 18.81
N ASP A 94 -52.76 3.40 17.49
CA ASP A 94 -53.59 2.47 16.74
C ASP A 94 -53.01 1.04 16.81
N SER A 95 -53.90 0.06 16.92
CA SER A 95 -53.52 -1.35 17.09
C SER A 95 -52.89 -1.96 15.83
N THR A 96 -53.13 -1.34 14.67
CA THR A 96 -52.51 -1.70 13.40
C THR A 96 -51.40 -0.70 13.10
N GLN A 97 -50.18 -1.18 12.95
CA GLN A 97 -49.03 -0.38 12.54
C GLN A 97 -48.41 -0.97 11.29
N THR A 98 -48.09 -0.12 10.32
CA THR A 98 -47.54 -0.50 9.02
C THR A 98 -46.21 0.20 8.80
N PHE A 99 -45.20 -0.52 8.33
CA PHE A 99 -43.94 0.08 7.92
C PHE A 99 -43.96 0.41 6.42
N ALA A 100 -43.46 1.60 6.10
CA ALA A 100 -43.23 2.05 4.74
C ALA A 100 -41.79 2.52 4.57
N ILE A 101 -41.33 2.62 3.32
CA ILE A 101 -40.03 3.20 2.97
C ILE A 101 -40.23 4.39 2.05
N ASP A 102 -39.29 5.32 2.10
CA ASP A 102 -39.20 6.47 1.20
C ASP A 102 -37.72 6.82 1.00
N THR A 103 -37.40 7.46 -0.12
CA THR A 103 -36.04 7.91 -0.49
C THR A 103 -35.93 9.44 -0.53
N SER A 104 -36.96 10.17 -0.10
CA SER A 104 -36.90 11.62 0.13
C SER A 104 -36.10 11.97 1.39
N GLY A 105 -35.69 13.24 1.51
CA GLY A 105 -34.94 13.77 2.66
C GLY A 105 -33.43 13.92 2.41
N THR A 106 -32.76 14.59 3.34
CA THR A 106 -31.30 14.83 3.31
C THR A 106 -30.52 13.93 4.27
N ASP A 107 -31.20 13.23 5.18
CA ASP A 107 -30.61 12.29 6.13
C ASP A 107 -31.63 11.19 6.45
N PHE A 108 -31.18 10.16 7.19
CA PHE A 108 -32.07 9.13 7.70
C PHE A 108 -33.08 9.73 8.68
N ALA A 109 -34.37 9.49 8.43
CA ALA A 109 -35.44 9.95 9.29
C ALA A 109 -36.55 8.91 9.40
N ILE A 110 -37.25 8.90 10.53
CA ILE A 110 -38.49 8.14 10.71
C ILE A 110 -39.62 9.15 10.91
N THR A 111 -40.60 9.11 10.02
CA THR A 111 -41.83 9.89 10.16
C THR A 111 -43.01 8.98 10.43
N SER A 112 -43.95 9.40 11.26
CA SER A 112 -45.06 8.55 11.68
C SER A 112 -46.36 9.35 11.62
N ALA A 113 -47.35 8.85 10.89
CA ALA A 113 -48.65 9.48 10.74
C ALA A 113 -49.75 8.41 10.59
N SER A 114 -50.87 8.62 11.28
CA SER A 114 -51.98 7.65 11.37
C SER A 114 -51.53 6.26 11.85
N THR A 115 -51.36 5.30 10.95
CA THR A 115 -50.91 3.93 11.25
C THR A 115 -49.61 3.57 10.53
N ILE A 116 -48.95 4.53 9.88
CA ILE A 116 -47.78 4.28 9.02
C ILE A 116 -46.53 4.90 9.63
N HIS A 117 -45.49 4.08 9.78
CA HIS A 117 -44.14 4.47 10.13
C HIS A 117 -43.26 4.39 8.88
N THR A 118 -42.87 5.54 8.34
CA THR A 118 -42.04 5.62 7.14
C THR A 118 -40.58 5.81 7.50
N PHE A 119 -39.73 4.86 7.09
CA PHE A 119 -38.28 4.99 7.11
C PHE A 119 -37.82 5.71 5.84
N LYS A 120 -37.33 6.93 6.00
CA LYS A 120 -36.77 7.74 4.92
C LYS A 120 -35.27 7.51 4.84
N LEU A 121 -34.82 6.84 3.78
CA LEU A 121 -33.41 6.59 3.53
C LEU A 121 -33.07 7.02 2.10
N PRO A 122 -32.61 8.28 1.90
CA PRO A 122 -32.30 8.80 0.58
C PRO A 122 -31.10 8.08 -0.03
N PHE A 123 -30.88 8.25 -1.34
CA PHE A 123 -29.61 7.87 -1.94
C PHE A 123 -28.55 8.92 -1.61
N ALA A 124 -27.32 8.47 -1.33
CA ALA A 124 -26.20 9.35 -1.08
C ALA A 124 -25.95 10.27 -2.29
N THR A 125 -25.80 11.56 -2.03
CA THR A 125 -25.38 12.56 -3.01
C THR A 125 -24.37 13.50 -2.36
N ALA A 126 -23.97 14.59 -3.03
CA ALA A 126 -23.13 15.61 -2.41
C ALA A 126 -23.82 16.33 -1.23
N VAL A 127 -25.15 16.23 -1.10
CA VAL A 127 -25.96 16.94 -0.10
C VAL A 127 -26.85 16.04 0.76
N ASN A 128 -27.14 14.80 0.32
CA ASN A 128 -27.94 13.85 1.07
C ASN A 128 -27.03 12.77 1.69
N HIS A 129 -27.14 12.56 3.00
CA HIS A 129 -26.58 11.43 3.71
C HIS A 129 -27.53 10.24 3.56
N GLY A 130 -27.10 9.19 2.86
CA GLY A 130 -28.00 8.15 2.42
C GLY A 130 -27.31 6.86 1.99
N LYS A 131 -28.09 5.93 1.45
CA LYS A 131 -27.60 4.64 0.93
C LYS A 131 -26.90 4.82 -0.41
N LEU A 132 -25.85 4.03 -0.64
CA LEU A 132 -25.14 4.01 -1.91
C LEU A 132 -25.99 3.32 -2.99
N ARG A 133 -25.98 3.84 -4.22
CA ARG A 133 -26.58 3.14 -5.38
C ARG A 133 -25.66 2.02 -5.85
N SER A 134 -26.22 0.96 -6.40
CA SER A 134 -25.42 -0.12 -7.01
C SER A 134 -24.47 0.40 -8.10
N THR A 135 -24.91 1.37 -8.91
CA THR A 135 -24.07 2.02 -9.92
C THR A 135 -22.90 2.79 -9.31
N ASP A 136 -23.09 3.44 -8.17
CA ASP A 136 -22.05 4.22 -7.51
C ASP A 136 -21.06 3.31 -6.78
N TRP A 137 -21.54 2.18 -6.23
CA TRP A 137 -20.68 1.10 -5.74
C TRP A 137 -19.78 0.54 -6.84
N THR A 138 -20.35 0.20 -8.01
CA THR A 138 -19.57 -0.26 -9.15
C THR A 138 -18.58 0.80 -9.62
N LYS A 139 -18.99 2.07 -9.71
CA LYS A 139 -18.06 3.16 -10.03
C LYS A 139 -16.92 3.25 -9.02
N PHE A 140 -17.18 3.24 -7.71
CA PHE A 140 -16.15 3.29 -6.67
C PHE A 140 -15.16 2.13 -6.80
N ASN A 141 -15.65 0.90 -6.96
CA ASN A 141 -14.79 -0.27 -7.10
C ASN A 141 -14.05 -0.32 -8.45
N ASN A 142 -14.52 0.44 -9.44
CA ASN A 142 -13.90 0.53 -10.77
C ASN A 142 -13.07 1.82 -10.97
N LYS A 143 -12.94 2.70 -9.97
CA LYS A 143 -12.20 3.97 -10.14
C LYS A 143 -10.72 3.75 -10.45
N GLU A 144 -10.17 2.62 -10.04
CA GLU A 144 -8.81 2.22 -10.40
C GLU A 144 -8.69 0.70 -10.27
N ASN A 145 -8.35 -0.01 -11.36
CA ASN A 145 -7.80 -1.34 -11.22
C ASN A 145 -6.50 -1.21 -10.43
N ALA A 146 -6.21 -2.11 -9.47
CA ALA A 146 -4.94 -2.09 -8.74
C ALA A 146 -3.80 -1.85 -9.73
N LEU A 147 -3.09 -0.72 -9.59
CA LEU A 147 -2.03 -0.34 -10.53
C LEU A 147 -0.93 -1.40 -10.46
N THR A 148 -0.93 -2.31 -11.41
CA THR A 148 0.13 -3.30 -11.59
C THR A 148 1.08 -2.79 -12.65
N PHE A 149 2.34 -2.63 -12.27
CA PHE A 149 3.40 -2.22 -13.18
C PHE A 149 4.27 -3.43 -13.50
N SER A 150 4.48 -3.69 -14.78
CA SER A 150 5.53 -4.59 -15.24
C SER A 150 6.83 -3.82 -15.37
N TYR A 151 7.95 -4.52 -15.16
CA TYR A 151 9.27 -3.98 -15.47
C TYR A 151 9.26 -3.38 -16.90
N PRO A 152 9.81 -2.17 -17.11
CA PRO A 152 10.68 -1.43 -16.20
C PRO A 152 9.96 -0.43 -15.29
N LEU A 153 8.63 -0.41 -15.19
CA LEU A 153 7.96 0.53 -14.29
C LEU A 153 7.83 -0.06 -12.88
N VAL A 154 8.07 0.77 -11.87
CA VAL A 154 7.91 0.43 -10.45
C VAL A 154 7.12 1.52 -9.76
N ARG A 155 6.39 1.16 -8.72
CA ARG A 155 5.76 2.13 -7.82
C ARG A 155 6.53 2.16 -6.50
N THR A 156 7.08 3.32 -6.17
CA THR A 156 7.69 3.59 -4.86
C THR A 156 6.80 4.57 -4.11
N VAL A 157 6.00 4.06 -3.18
CA VAL A 157 4.98 4.83 -2.44
C VAL A 157 3.99 5.50 -3.40
N ASN A 158 4.11 6.81 -3.62
CA ASN A 158 3.21 7.62 -4.44
C ASN A 158 3.85 8.07 -5.76
N ALA A 159 5.09 7.64 -6.03
CA ALA A 159 5.78 7.89 -7.29
C ALA A 159 5.77 6.63 -8.15
N ILE A 160 5.37 6.79 -9.41
CA ILE A 160 5.60 5.78 -10.45
C ILE A 160 6.90 6.18 -11.15
N SER A 161 7.84 5.24 -11.23
CA SER A 161 9.18 5.49 -11.73
C SER A 161 9.66 4.38 -12.66
N LEU A 162 10.72 4.65 -13.41
CA LEU A 162 11.48 3.59 -14.05
C LEU A 162 12.34 2.90 -13.00
N SER A 163 12.39 1.58 -13.03
CA SER A 163 13.44 0.77 -12.41
C SER A 163 14.73 1.02 -13.17
N TYR A 164 15.83 1.21 -12.46
CA TYR A 164 17.15 1.37 -13.04
C TYR A 164 18.22 0.78 -12.13
N ASN A 165 19.40 0.52 -12.68
CA ASN A 165 20.57 0.16 -11.89
C ASN A 165 21.13 1.44 -11.24
N SER A 166 20.91 1.61 -9.94
CA SER A 166 21.33 2.79 -9.19
C SER A 166 22.84 2.94 -9.02
N THR A 167 23.65 1.96 -9.46
CA THR A 167 25.11 2.06 -9.53
C THR A 167 25.59 2.75 -10.81
N ASN A 168 24.80 2.68 -11.89
CA ASN A 168 25.21 3.21 -13.20
C ASN A 168 24.35 4.40 -13.64
N LEU A 169 23.09 4.42 -13.22
CA LEU A 169 22.08 5.38 -13.64
C LEU A 169 21.45 6.06 -12.42
N LYS A 170 20.92 7.27 -12.63
CA LYS A 170 20.08 7.99 -11.68
C LYS A 170 18.91 8.63 -12.41
N GLN A 171 17.77 8.74 -11.75
CA GLN A 171 16.68 9.59 -12.25
C GLN A 171 16.93 11.04 -11.83
N THR A 172 16.94 11.96 -12.79
CA THR A 172 16.85 13.40 -12.58
C THR A 172 15.38 13.81 -12.52
N SER A 173 15.11 15.10 -12.33
CA SER A 173 13.74 15.64 -12.33
C SER A 173 12.97 15.39 -13.63
N ASN A 174 13.64 15.15 -14.75
CA ASN A 174 13.01 15.00 -16.07
C ASN A 174 13.50 13.81 -16.90
N GLN A 175 14.60 13.16 -16.56
CA GLN A 175 15.24 12.14 -17.41
C GLN A 175 15.93 11.06 -16.56
N LEU A 176 16.07 9.85 -17.12
CA LEU A 176 17.03 8.87 -16.63
C LEU A 176 18.41 9.23 -17.21
N ASN A 177 19.43 9.34 -16.37
CA ASN A 177 20.78 9.75 -16.77
C ASN A 177 21.83 8.83 -16.13
N THR A 178 23.10 8.92 -16.54
CA THR A 178 24.21 8.29 -15.81
C THR A 178 24.42 8.96 -14.46
N ILE A 179 25.04 8.27 -13.51
CA ILE A 179 25.56 8.93 -12.32
C ILE A 179 26.60 9.97 -12.76
N GLN A 180 26.57 11.13 -12.11
CA GLN A 180 27.26 12.34 -12.55
C GLN A 180 28.80 12.20 -12.56
N ASP A 181 29.31 11.32 -11.69
CA ASP A 181 30.67 10.80 -11.73
C ASP A 181 30.58 9.27 -11.74
N ILE A 182 31.17 8.62 -12.75
CA ILE A 182 31.40 7.19 -12.65
C ILE A 182 32.41 6.99 -11.52
N ALA A 183 32.06 6.19 -10.51
CA ALA A 183 32.94 5.97 -9.37
C ALA A 183 34.32 5.49 -9.84
N THR A 184 35.40 5.97 -9.22
CA THR A 184 36.79 5.61 -9.61
C THR A 184 37.12 4.12 -9.42
N THR A 185 36.26 3.39 -8.71
CA THR A 185 36.33 1.93 -8.54
C THR A 185 35.52 1.15 -9.57
N SER A 186 34.79 1.84 -10.45
CA SER A 186 34.00 1.20 -11.51
C SER A 186 34.86 0.92 -12.74
N SER A 187 34.58 -0.20 -13.41
CA SER A 187 35.28 -0.64 -14.62
C SER A 187 34.35 -0.62 -15.85
N PRO A 188 33.82 0.55 -16.26
CA PRO A 188 32.95 0.62 -17.43
C PRO A 188 33.74 0.31 -18.71
N THR A 189 33.13 -0.41 -19.64
CA THR A 189 33.68 -0.63 -20.99
C THR A 189 32.93 0.25 -21.99
N PHE A 190 33.65 1.17 -22.64
CA PHE A 190 33.12 2.00 -23.71
C PHE A 190 33.70 1.53 -25.04
N SER A 191 32.85 1.14 -26.00
CA SER A 191 33.33 0.77 -27.34
C SER A 191 33.93 1.98 -28.06
N ASN A 192 33.40 3.18 -27.83
CA ASN A 192 33.94 4.45 -28.29
C ASN A 192 33.69 5.49 -27.20
N VAL A 193 34.63 6.42 -27.02
CA VAL A 193 34.45 7.62 -26.18
C VAL A 193 34.58 8.83 -27.09
N THR A 194 33.51 9.62 -27.21
CA THR A 194 33.53 10.92 -27.88
C THR A 194 33.29 11.99 -26.85
N ALA A 195 34.32 12.76 -26.52
CA ALA A 195 34.19 13.94 -25.67
C ALA A 195 33.94 15.17 -26.55
N THR A 196 32.99 16.03 -26.17
CA THR A 196 32.72 17.29 -26.87
C THR A 196 33.82 18.33 -26.62
N ASN A 197 34.58 18.17 -25.53
CA ASN A 197 35.75 18.97 -25.16
C ASN A 197 36.99 18.05 -25.03
N ASP A 198 38.03 18.52 -24.37
CA ASP A 198 39.25 17.75 -24.14
C ASP A 198 39.00 16.52 -23.25
N LEU A 199 39.54 15.37 -23.69
CA LEU A 199 39.68 14.20 -22.82
C LEU A 199 40.93 14.39 -21.95
N THR A 200 40.75 14.90 -20.74
CA THR A 200 41.83 15.05 -19.76
C THR A 200 42.17 13.70 -19.12
N ALA A 201 42.91 12.85 -19.82
CA ALA A 201 43.42 11.60 -19.25
C ALA A 201 44.68 11.88 -18.43
N GLY A 202 44.71 11.49 -17.15
CA GLY A 202 45.90 11.64 -16.31
C GLY A 202 47.07 10.78 -16.80
N PHE A 203 46.78 9.53 -17.16
CA PHE A 203 47.74 8.57 -17.71
C PHE A 203 47.06 7.65 -18.71
N VAL A 204 47.79 7.18 -19.72
CA VAL A 204 47.39 6.06 -20.57
C VAL A 204 48.04 4.81 -19.97
N ASN A 205 47.23 3.80 -19.60
CA ASN A 205 47.72 2.57 -18.97
C ASN A 205 48.17 1.51 -20.00
N SER A 206 48.23 1.86 -21.28
CA SER A 206 48.52 0.96 -22.40
C SER A 206 49.00 1.72 -23.64
N ASN A 207 49.15 1.03 -24.76
CA ASN A 207 49.58 1.60 -26.04
C ASN A 207 48.50 2.52 -26.65
N LEU A 208 48.94 3.58 -27.33
CA LEU A 208 48.11 4.37 -28.23
C LEU A 208 48.24 3.77 -29.64
N ILE A 209 47.20 3.07 -30.09
CA ILE A 209 47.18 2.41 -31.41
C ILE A 209 46.12 3.13 -32.27
N PRO A 210 46.48 3.73 -33.42
CA PRO A 210 45.51 4.34 -34.31
C PRO A 210 44.60 3.27 -34.93
N LYS A 211 43.35 3.65 -35.25
CA LYS A 211 42.39 2.72 -35.85
C LYS A 211 42.82 2.20 -37.24
N LEU A 212 43.54 3.03 -37.98
CA LEU A 212 44.03 2.76 -39.33
C LEU A 212 45.49 3.23 -39.41
N THR A 213 46.31 2.45 -40.10
CA THR A 213 47.71 2.81 -40.41
C THR A 213 47.75 4.11 -41.22
N ASP A 214 48.76 4.96 -40.95
CA ASP A 214 49.07 6.19 -41.70
C ASP A 214 47.89 7.17 -41.88
N THR A 215 46.93 7.19 -40.94
CA THR A 215 45.71 8.01 -41.06
C THR A 215 45.60 9.10 -40.00
N TYR A 216 46.22 8.91 -38.82
CA TYR A 216 45.99 9.76 -37.65
C TYR A 216 47.28 10.39 -37.14
N ASP A 217 47.23 11.69 -36.85
CA ASP A 217 48.35 12.46 -36.34
C ASP A 217 48.34 12.55 -34.80
N LEU A 218 49.53 12.69 -34.21
CA LEU A 218 49.71 13.11 -32.81
C LEU A 218 50.12 14.59 -32.78
N GLY A 219 49.13 15.48 -32.76
CA GLY A 219 49.31 16.92 -32.86
C GLY A 219 48.99 17.45 -34.26
N SER A 220 49.40 18.68 -34.56
CA SER A 220 49.27 19.30 -35.89
C SER A 220 50.28 20.43 -36.06
N SER A 221 50.39 21.01 -37.26
CA SER A 221 51.28 22.16 -37.55
C SER A 221 51.02 23.40 -36.67
N THR A 222 49.85 23.49 -36.04
CA THR A 222 49.48 24.60 -35.14
C THR A 222 49.31 24.19 -33.68
N LYS A 223 49.35 22.87 -33.39
CA LYS A 223 49.20 22.30 -32.05
C LYS A 223 50.24 21.22 -31.84
N LEU A 224 51.43 21.66 -31.43
CA LEU A 224 52.58 20.79 -31.22
C LEU A 224 52.70 20.38 -29.76
N TRP A 225 53.18 19.15 -29.54
CA TRP A 225 53.65 18.75 -28.21
C TRP A 225 54.90 19.53 -27.86
N ARG A 226 54.99 19.99 -26.61
CA ARG A 226 56.17 20.73 -26.13
C ARG A 226 57.45 19.88 -26.18
N LYS A 227 57.35 18.59 -25.83
CA LYS A 227 58.45 17.61 -25.81
C LYS A 227 57.88 16.19 -25.98
N GLY A 228 58.60 15.34 -26.70
CA GLY A 228 58.43 13.88 -26.64
C GLY A 228 59.53 13.27 -25.77
N TRP A 229 59.17 12.43 -24.81
CA TRP A 229 60.10 11.65 -24.01
C TRP A 229 59.87 10.18 -24.33
N LEU A 230 60.74 9.61 -25.16
CA LEU A 230 60.63 8.25 -25.68
C LEU A 230 61.90 7.49 -25.28
N SER A 231 61.75 6.24 -24.81
CA SER A 231 62.90 5.37 -24.56
C SER A 231 63.56 4.94 -25.87
N GLU A 232 62.72 4.65 -26.87
CA GLU A 232 63.10 4.16 -28.18
C GLU A 232 62.18 4.78 -29.23
N MET A 233 62.71 4.97 -30.44
CA MET A 233 61.95 5.47 -31.56
C MET A 233 62.49 4.81 -32.83
N GLU A 234 61.70 3.91 -33.38
CA GLU A 234 62.02 3.25 -34.64
C GLU A 234 61.96 4.26 -35.80
N ALA A 235 62.83 4.07 -36.78
CA ALA A 235 63.19 5.01 -37.85
C ALA A 235 62.09 6.01 -38.25
N ILE A 236 62.30 7.30 -37.96
CA ILE A 236 61.41 8.36 -38.44
C ILE A 236 61.59 8.52 -39.96
N LEU A 237 60.51 8.38 -40.73
CA LEU A 237 60.46 8.86 -42.10
C LEU A 237 60.18 10.37 -42.07
N PHE A 238 61.23 11.19 -42.11
CA PHE A 238 61.06 12.64 -42.17
C PHE A 238 60.51 13.02 -43.55
N ALA A 239 59.21 13.35 -43.61
CA ALA A 239 58.66 14.01 -44.78
C ALA A 239 59.37 15.37 -44.91
N LYS A 240 60.05 15.50 -46.04
CA LYS A 240 60.75 16.69 -46.57
C LYS A 240 60.24 18.00 -45.94
N GLU A 241 61.15 18.75 -45.29
CA GLU A 241 61.19 20.23 -45.17
C GLU A 241 61.52 20.85 -43.79
N THR A 242 61.72 20.15 -42.67
CA THR A 242 62.33 20.82 -41.48
C THR A 242 63.25 19.93 -40.65
N ILE A 243 64.56 20.14 -40.81
CA ILE A 243 65.60 19.71 -39.88
C ILE A 243 66.20 20.98 -39.26
N THR A 244 65.91 21.26 -37.99
CA THR A 244 66.65 22.31 -37.23
C THR A 244 67.59 21.62 -36.24
N LEU A 245 68.85 21.50 -36.64
CA LEU A 245 69.95 21.04 -35.79
C LEU A 245 70.59 22.27 -35.13
N LEU A 246 70.50 22.40 -33.80
CA LEU A 246 71.26 23.40 -33.05
C LEU A 246 72.30 22.70 -32.16
N GLY A 247 73.55 22.72 -32.59
CA GLY A 247 74.73 22.48 -31.73
C GLY A 247 75.09 21.02 -31.41
N GLY A 248 74.46 20.03 -32.03
CA GLY A 248 74.82 18.61 -31.84
C GLY A 248 74.42 17.76 -33.04
N TRP A 249 75.09 16.62 -33.22
CA TRP A 249 74.86 15.74 -34.35
C TRP A 249 73.91 14.60 -34.00
N PHE A 250 72.80 14.49 -34.73
CA PHE A 250 72.02 13.26 -34.86
C PHE A 250 72.40 12.58 -36.17
N TYR A 251 73.11 11.46 -36.11
CA TYR A 251 73.51 10.68 -37.30
C TYR A 251 72.74 9.36 -37.35
N VAL A 252 71.89 9.19 -38.38
CA VAL A 252 71.34 7.89 -38.77
C VAL A 252 72.25 7.32 -39.87
N THR A 253 73.09 6.33 -39.54
CA THR A 253 73.97 5.71 -40.55
C THR A 253 73.14 4.84 -41.48
N LYS A 254 73.09 5.22 -42.75
CA LYS A 254 72.36 4.53 -43.83
C LYS A 254 72.95 3.17 -44.23
N ASP A 255 74.19 2.88 -43.83
CA ASP A 255 74.88 1.60 -44.09
C ASP A 255 75.93 1.33 -43.00
N ALA A 256 75.98 0.11 -42.45
CA ALA A 256 76.99 -0.35 -41.50
C ALA A 256 77.52 -1.74 -41.90
N GLY A 257 78.82 -1.98 -41.73
CA GLY A 257 79.45 -3.25 -42.07
C GLY A 257 80.90 -3.36 -41.61
N THR A 258 81.46 -4.55 -41.71
CA THR A 258 82.88 -4.86 -41.46
C THR A 258 83.64 -4.85 -42.79
N LEU A 259 84.88 -4.38 -42.79
CA LEU A 259 85.69 -4.38 -44.02
C LEU A 259 85.90 -5.83 -44.51
N PRO A 260 85.83 -6.10 -45.82
CA PRO A 260 85.80 -7.48 -46.36
C PRO A 260 87.06 -8.32 -46.14
N ALA A 261 88.18 -7.73 -45.71
CA ALA A 261 89.40 -8.42 -45.30
C ALA A 261 90.24 -7.53 -44.37
N ASP A 262 91.13 -8.14 -43.58
CA ASP A 262 92.03 -7.44 -42.67
C ASP A 262 92.85 -6.38 -43.42
N VAL A 263 92.66 -5.10 -43.05
CA VAL A 263 93.43 -4.01 -43.62
C VAL A 263 94.83 -4.03 -43.01
N ASN A 264 95.85 -4.36 -43.81
CA ASN A 264 97.24 -4.38 -43.35
C ASN A 264 97.99 -3.09 -43.70
N THR A 265 99.15 -2.89 -43.09
CA THR A 265 99.94 -1.64 -43.16
C THR A 265 100.51 -1.31 -44.55
N SER A 266 100.38 -2.22 -45.53
CA SER A 266 100.85 -2.01 -46.90
C SER A 266 99.75 -1.61 -47.89
N GLN A 267 98.48 -1.56 -47.46
CA GLN A 267 97.37 -1.17 -48.33
C GLN A 267 97.21 0.35 -48.43
N THR A 268 97.08 0.85 -49.66
CA THR A 268 96.84 2.27 -49.97
C THR A 268 95.41 2.54 -50.48
N THR A 269 94.61 1.48 -50.65
CA THR A 269 93.22 1.53 -51.11
C THR A 269 92.35 0.56 -50.31
N ILE A 270 91.16 1.01 -49.89
CA ILE A 270 90.16 0.20 -49.18
C ILE A 270 88.92 0.09 -50.07
N ASP A 271 88.47 -1.13 -50.32
CA ASP A 271 87.20 -1.39 -51.01
C ASP A 271 86.05 -1.49 -50.00
N PHE A 272 85.09 -0.58 -50.11
CA PHE A 272 83.90 -0.54 -49.26
C PHE A 272 82.71 -1.31 -49.86
N GLY A 273 82.93 -2.06 -50.94
CA GLY A 273 81.92 -2.88 -51.63
C GLY A 273 80.91 -2.05 -52.44
N LYS A 274 81.16 -0.75 -52.60
CA LYS A 274 80.34 0.20 -53.35
C LYS A 274 81.15 1.39 -53.80
N ALA A 275 80.68 2.05 -54.87
CA ALA A 275 81.29 3.28 -55.35
C ALA A 275 81.23 4.37 -54.28
N MET A 276 82.39 4.92 -53.93
CA MET A 276 82.51 6.06 -53.02
C MET A 276 82.59 7.34 -53.85
N THR A 277 81.84 8.36 -53.44
CA THR A 277 81.84 9.66 -54.09
C THR A 277 82.55 10.69 -53.23
N THR A 278 83.06 11.75 -53.85
CA THR A 278 83.64 12.89 -53.12
C THR A 278 82.60 13.45 -52.15
N ASN A 279 82.98 13.61 -50.87
CA ASN A 279 82.16 14.03 -49.71
C ASN A 279 81.37 12.94 -48.97
N ASP A 280 81.49 11.66 -49.33
CA ASP A 280 81.05 10.61 -48.43
C ASP A 280 81.87 10.63 -47.12
N ILE A 281 81.19 10.59 -45.97
CA ILE A 281 81.81 10.62 -44.65
C ILE A 281 81.84 9.21 -44.08
N PHE A 282 83.02 8.80 -43.65
CA PHE A 282 83.24 7.54 -42.95
C PHE A 282 83.56 7.78 -41.49
N VAL A 283 83.10 6.87 -40.64
CA VAL A 283 83.46 6.83 -39.24
C VAL A 283 84.03 5.45 -38.96
N PHE A 284 85.35 5.36 -38.86
CA PHE A 284 86.01 4.17 -38.34
C PHE A 284 85.79 4.09 -36.84
N ARG A 285 85.38 2.93 -36.37
CA ARG A 285 85.21 2.64 -34.95
C ARG A 285 86.13 1.48 -34.63
N GLN A 286 86.99 1.64 -33.63
CA GLN A 286 87.77 0.52 -33.15
C GLN A 286 86.81 -0.52 -32.54
N PRO A 287 86.96 -1.83 -32.82
CA PRO A 287 86.17 -2.84 -32.12
C PRO A 287 86.43 -2.72 -30.62
N LEU A 288 85.38 -2.86 -29.82
CA LEU A 288 85.48 -2.85 -28.36
C LEU A 288 86.41 -3.99 -27.94
N THR A 289 87.62 -3.67 -27.50
CA THR A 289 88.44 -4.63 -26.74
C THR A 289 87.81 -4.73 -25.37
N VAL A 290 87.06 -5.81 -25.14
CA VAL A 290 86.70 -6.23 -23.80
C VAL A 290 88.02 -6.64 -23.13
N GLU A 291 88.39 -5.96 -22.05
CA GLU A 291 89.53 -6.36 -21.20
C GLU A 291 89.33 -7.76 -20.61
#